data_AF-A0A1S1J1N2-F1
#
_entry.id   AF-A0A1S1J1N2-F1
#
_cell.length_a   1.000
_cell.length_b   1.000
_cell.length_c   1.000
_cell.angle_alpha   90.00
_cell.angle_beta   90.00
_cell.angle_gamma   90.00
#
_symmetry.space_group_name_H-M   'P 1'
#
loop_
_entity.id
_entity.type
_entity.pdbx_description
1 polymer ?
#
loop_
_entity_poly.entity_id
_entity_poly.type
_entity_poly.pdbx_seq_one_letter_code
_entity_poly.pdbx_strand_id
1 'polypeptide(L)'
;MKYLSITILILIVSCAKKNESENLNKKVSTLKIETPIILTDKSVKFLWREDEYDKELKDTVNTIFINKEYAKNISEPEKAALGFVASFIGSECDWDGEPNEKRDNLSCKINTALNIGYQCSEEHLSFLRKWFKNDKKQLERLADCSAVPFTASSQVTFDYINVVTKGDTIKISFKAVGASMRTQKSSSYKEEDTFVLKKDNLVLLKSNESESE
;
A
#
# COMPACT_ATOMS: atom_id res chain seq x y z
N MET A 1 -19.89 -13.29 60.48
CA MET A 1 -21.18 -12.58 60.47
C MET A 1 -21.31 -11.72 61.72
N LYS A 2 -21.11 -10.41 61.60
CA LYS A 2 -21.54 -9.37 62.54
C LYS A 2 -21.80 -8.12 61.71
N TYR A 3 -23.07 -7.76 61.58
CA TYR A 3 -23.53 -6.50 61.01
C TYR A 3 -23.32 -5.39 62.04
N LEU A 4 -22.85 -4.20 61.63
CA LEU A 4 -23.25 -2.98 62.34
C LEU A 4 -23.11 -1.71 61.46
N SER A 5 -24.28 -1.20 61.10
CA SER A 5 -24.74 0.18 60.96
C SER A 5 -23.87 1.27 60.35
N ILE A 6 -24.50 1.85 59.33
CA ILE A 6 -24.31 3.13 58.64
C ILE A 6 -24.41 4.31 59.61
N THR A 7 -23.52 5.29 59.45
CA THR A 7 -23.80 6.70 59.79
C THR A 7 -23.28 7.60 58.68
N ILE A 8 -24.25 8.23 58.00
CA ILE A 8 -24.08 9.29 57.01
C ILE A 8 -23.83 10.60 57.77
N LEU A 9 -22.76 11.33 57.40
CA LEU A 9 -22.56 12.71 57.83
C LEU A 9 -22.49 13.62 56.60
N ILE A 10 -23.54 14.43 56.44
CA ILE A 10 -23.67 15.47 55.42
C ILE A 10 -22.96 16.72 55.94
N LEU A 11 -21.96 17.22 55.21
CA LEU A 11 -21.43 18.57 55.38
C LEU A 11 -21.65 19.38 54.11
N ILE A 12 -22.69 20.20 54.20
CA ILE A 12 -23.00 21.35 53.34
C ILE A 12 -21.94 22.43 53.55
N VAL A 13 -21.22 22.81 52.50
CA VAL A 13 -20.61 24.14 52.39
C VAL A 13 -20.95 24.71 51.01
N SER A 14 -21.85 25.68 51.05
CA SER A 14 -22.20 26.58 49.95
C SER A 14 -21.09 27.62 49.76
N CYS A 15 -20.65 27.82 48.52
CA CYS A 15 -20.14 29.10 48.06
C CYS A 15 -20.67 29.34 46.65
N ALA A 16 -21.69 30.18 46.57
CA ALA A 16 -22.15 30.80 45.34
C ALA A 16 -21.10 31.82 44.86
N LYS A 17 -20.65 31.68 43.60
CA LYS A 17 -20.15 32.81 42.79
C LYS A 17 -20.69 32.69 41.36
N LYS A 18 -21.70 33.51 41.12
CA LYS A 18 -21.99 34.36 39.96
C LYS A 18 -21.41 33.96 38.58
N ASN A 19 -22.36 33.57 37.71
CA ASN A 19 -22.45 33.72 36.25
C ASN A 19 -21.21 34.20 35.47
N GLU A 20 -20.74 33.33 34.58
CA GLU A 20 -20.32 33.72 33.23
C GLU A 20 -20.80 32.62 32.27
N SER A 21 -21.74 32.97 31.40
CA SER A 21 -22.25 32.08 30.35
C SER A 21 -21.20 32.02 29.25
N GLU A 22 -20.22 31.12 29.38
CA GLU A 22 -19.36 30.78 28.26
C GLU A 22 -20.17 29.99 27.24
N ASN A 23 -20.29 30.63 26.08
CA ASN A 23 -20.93 30.16 24.87
C ASN A 23 -20.15 28.93 24.35
N LEU A 24 -20.47 27.74 24.86
CA LEU A 24 -20.06 26.48 24.24
C LEU A 24 -20.87 26.32 22.96
N ASN A 25 -20.43 27.04 21.93
CA ASN A 25 -20.76 26.76 20.55
C ASN A 25 -20.05 25.46 20.19
N LYS A 26 -20.61 24.35 20.69
CA LYS A 26 -20.23 22.99 20.36
C LYS A 26 -20.55 22.86 18.88
N LYS A 27 -19.54 23.16 18.05
CA LYS A 27 -19.49 22.74 16.66
C LYS A 27 -19.58 21.23 16.70
N VAL A 28 -20.82 20.73 16.65
CA VAL A 28 -21.13 19.33 16.39
C VAL A 28 -20.53 19.11 15.02
N SER A 29 -19.30 18.60 15.00
CA SER A 29 -18.79 17.94 13.81
C SER A 29 -19.82 16.85 13.55
N THR A 30 -20.61 17.03 12.50
CA THR A 30 -21.37 15.95 11.88
C THR A 30 -20.40 14.79 11.77
N LEU A 31 -20.60 13.77 12.61
CA LEU A 31 -19.94 12.49 12.47
C LEU A 31 -20.27 12.05 11.05
N LYS A 32 -19.30 12.21 10.14
CA LYS A 32 -19.38 11.58 8.82
C LYS A 32 -19.46 10.10 9.14
N ILE A 33 -20.66 9.53 8.98
CA ILE A 33 -20.84 8.10 8.96
C ILE A 33 -20.03 7.65 7.75
N GLU A 34 -18.81 7.19 7.99
CA GLU A 34 -17.97 6.65 6.94
C GLU A 34 -18.69 5.41 6.41
N THR A 35 -19.16 5.50 5.17
CA THR A 35 -19.75 4.37 4.48
C THR A 35 -18.72 3.23 4.50
N PRO A 36 -19.08 2.03 4.97
CA PRO A 36 -18.14 0.92 5.01
C PRO A 36 -17.64 0.64 3.60
N ILE A 37 -16.32 0.53 3.45
CA ILE A 37 -15.70 0.15 2.19
C ILE A 37 -16.04 -1.32 1.94
N ILE A 38 -16.74 -1.58 0.83
CA ILE A 38 -17.11 -2.94 0.41
C ILE A 38 -16.27 -3.28 -0.82
N LEU A 39 -15.54 -4.37 -0.73
CA LEU A 39 -14.78 -4.91 -1.84
C LEU A 39 -15.69 -5.77 -2.73
N THR A 40 -15.39 -5.78 -4.02
CA THR A 40 -16.07 -6.63 -5.00
C THR A 40 -15.21 -7.83 -5.30
N ASP A 41 -15.80 -9.02 -5.22
CA ASP A 41 -15.12 -10.26 -5.56
C ASP A 41 -14.63 -10.24 -7.01
N LYS A 42 -13.35 -10.55 -7.22
CA LYS A 42 -12.73 -10.56 -8.55
C LYS A 42 -11.43 -11.37 -8.57
N SER A 43 -11.00 -11.71 -9.77
CA SER A 43 -9.67 -12.25 -10.06
C SER A 43 -9.16 -11.62 -11.35
N VAL A 44 -8.02 -10.93 -11.27
CA VAL A 44 -7.49 -10.14 -12.38
C VAL A 44 -5.97 -10.33 -12.47
N LYS A 45 -5.46 -10.54 -13.68
CA LYS A 45 -4.03 -10.42 -13.98
C LYS A 45 -3.71 -8.93 -14.15
N PHE A 46 -3.00 -8.34 -13.20
CA PHE A 46 -2.65 -6.92 -13.22
C PHE A 46 -1.45 -6.65 -14.10
N LEU A 47 -0.41 -7.47 -13.99
CA LEU A 47 0.85 -7.31 -14.69
C LEU A 47 1.30 -8.64 -15.28
N TRP A 48 1.87 -8.61 -16.47
CA TRP A 48 2.51 -9.77 -17.09
C TRP A 48 3.59 -9.37 -18.09
N ARG A 49 4.46 -10.33 -18.41
CA ARG A 49 5.45 -10.21 -19.48
C ARG A 49 5.01 -10.97 -20.71
N GLU A 50 5.22 -10.37 -21.88
CA GLU A 50 5.01 -10.95 -23.20
C GLU A 50 6.07 -10.41 -24.18
N ASP A 51 6.37 -11.20 -25.20
CA ASP A 51 7.34 -10.83 -26.22
C ASP A 51 6.70 -9.87 -27.23
N GLU A 52 7.33 -8.71 -27.44
CA GLU A 52 6.87 -7.66 -28.35
C GLU A 52 8.02 -7.24 -29.27
N TYR A 53 7.74 -7.07 -30.55
CA TYR A 53 8.74 -6.59 -31.49
C TYR A 53 8.99 -5.10 -31.30
N ASP A 54 10.21 -4.74 -30.92
CA ASP A 54 10.67 -3.37 -30.82
C ASP A 54 11.28 -2.91 -32.15
N LYS A 55 10.70 -1.85 -32.73
CA LYS A 55 11.11 -1.34 -34.04
C LYS A 55 12.46 -0.61 -34.01
N GLU A 56 12.82 -0.02 -32.87
CA GLU A 56 14.06 0.74 -32.71
C GLU A 56 15.24 -0.22 -32.57
N LEU A 57 15.05 -1.27 -31.75
CA LEU A 57 16.04 -2.34 -31.55
C LEU A 57 16.04 -3.35 -32.70
N LYS A 58 14.99 -3.36 -33.52
CA LYS A 58 14.75 -4.31 -34.62
C LYS A 58 14.78 -5.77 -34.16
N ASP A 59 14.35 -6.02 -32.94
CA ASP A 59 14.36 -7.33 -32.31
C ASP A 59 13.13 -7.51 -31.42
N THR A 60 12.85 -8.75 -31.03
CA THR A 60 11.81 -9.07 -30.05
C THR A 60 12.35 -8.87 -28.65
N VAL A 61 11.67 -8.05 -27.87
CA VAL A 61 12.00 -7.79 -26.46
C VAL A 61 10.87 -8.31 -25.57
N ASN A 62 11.25 -8.75 -24.38
CA ASN A 62 10.28 -9.19 -23.38
C ASN A 62 9.75 -7.98 -22.61
N THR A 63 8.51 -7.57 -22.93
CA THR A 63 7.88 -6.34 -22.44
C THR A 63 6.94 -6.61 -21.28
N ILE A 64 6.94 -5.72 -20.29
CA ILE A 64 5.93 -5.69 -19.22
C ILE A 64 4.68 -4.96 -19.68
N PHE A 65 3.54 -5.63 -19.54
CA PHE A 65 2.19 -5.12 -19.75
C PHE A 65 1.46 -4.92 -18.42
N ILE A 66 0.65 -3.85 -18.36
CA ILE A 66 -0.24 -3.55 -17.23
C ILE A 66 -1.68 -3.53 -17.73
N ASN A 67 -2.59 -4.15 -16.98
CA ASN A 67 -4.03 -4.06 -17.19
C ASN A 67 -4.54 -2.64 -16.87
N LYS A 68 -4.50 -1.75 -17.85
CA LYS A 68 -4.90 -0.34 -17.72
C LYS A 68 -6.37 -0.17 -17.36
N GLU A 69 -7.25 -1.05 -17.86
CA GLU A 69 -8.68 -1.01 -17.55
C GLU A 69 -8.92 -1.30 -16.07
N TYR A 70 -8.26 -2.34 -15.54
CA TYR A 70 -8.31 -2.62 -14.11
C TYR A 70 -7.68 -1.49 -13.29
N ALA A 71 -6.50 -0.99 -13.68
CA ALA A 71 -5.82 0.08 -12.97
C ALA A 71 -6.67 1.37 -12.86
N LYS A 72 -7.47 1.68 -13.89
CA LYS A 72 -8.40 2.82 -13.87
C LYS A 72 -9.57 2.63 -12.90
N ASN A 73 -10.01 1.39 -12.68
CA ASN A 73 -11.20 1.05 -11.90
C ASN A 73 -10.87 0.34 -10.57
N ILE A 74 -9.60 0.28 -10.19
CA ILE A 74 -9.13 -0.39 -8.99
C ILE A 74 -9.69 0.30 -7.74
N SER A 75 -10.13 -0.48 -6.76
CA SER A 75 -10.55 0.12 -5.49
C SER A 75 -9.34 0.60 -4.70
N GLU A 76 -9.53 1.60 -3.83
CA GLU A 76 -8.43 2.14 -3.03
C GLU A 76 -7.72 1.11 -2.13
N PRO A 77 -8.41 0.14 -1.49
CA PRO A 77 -7.71 -0.92 -0.76
C PRO A 77 -6.91 -1.86 -1.67
N GLU A 78 -7.43 -2.22 -2.85
CA GLU A 78 -6.68 -3.04 -3.82
C GLU A 78 -5.44 -2.30 -4.32
N LYS A 79 -5.59 -1.00 -4.59
CA LYS A 79 -4.49 -0.09 -4.96
C LYS A 79 -3.42 -0.04 -3.88
N ALA A 80 -3.82 0.04 -2.61
CA ALA A 80 -2.90 0.06 -1.48
C ALA A 80 -2.18 -1.27 -1.26
N ALA A 81 -2.88 -2.40 -1.37
CA ALA A 81 -2.26 -3.73 -1.30
C ALA A 81 -1.21 -3.91 -2.41
N LEU A 82 -1.57 -3.54 -3.65
CA LEU A 82 -0.68 -3.67 -4.80
C LEU A 82 0.51 -2.69 -4.77
N GLY A 83 0.27 -1.44 -4.39
CA GLY A 83 1.33 -0.44 -4.21
C GLY A 83 2.30 -0.81 -3.09
N PHE A 84 1.80 -1.44 -2.02
CA PHE A 84 2.64 -2.00 -0.97
C PHE A 84 3.59 -3.07 -1.50
N VAL A 85 3.08 -4.06 -2.26
CA VAL A 85 3.93 -5.10 -2.88
C VAL A 85 4.96 -4.49 -3.83
N ALA A 86 4.54 -3.53 -4.67
CA ALA A 86 5.43 -2.80 -5.59
C ALA A 86 6.46 -1.90 -4.89
N SER A 87 6.35 -1.67 -3.58
CA SER A 87 7.34 -0.91 -2.82
C SER A 87 8.66 -1.68 -2.64
N PHE A 88 8.61 -3.02 -2.70
CA PHE A 88 9.74 -3.88 -2.35
C PHE A 88 10.32 -4.65 -3.52
N ILE A 89 9.64 -4.63 -4.65
CA ILE A 89 10.08 -5.20 -5.92
C ILE A 89 10.06 -4.07 -6.94
N GLY A 90 11.06 -4.02 -7.82
CA GLY A 90 11.23 -2.91 -8.75
C GLY A 90 9.92 -2.56 -9.46
N SER A 91 9.55 -1.28 -9.39
CA SER A 91 8.31 -0.77 -9.98
C SER A 91 8.45 -0.41 -11.47
N GLU A 92 9.53 -0.90 -12.12
CA GLU A 92 9.94 -0.53 -13.48
C GLU A 92 10.01 1.00 -13.65
N CYS A 93 10.94 1.61 -12.91
CA CYS A 93 11.14 3.06 -12.92
C CYS A 93 12.12 3.47 -14.01
N ASP A 94 11.71 4.40 -14.84
CA ASP A 94 12.51 4.96 -15.92
C ASP A 94 12.40 6.49 -15.96
N TRP A 95 13.45 7.13 -16.45
CA TRP A 95 13.54 8.58 -16.55
C TRP A 95 13.14 9.04 -17.96
N ASP A 96 12.21 9.98 -18.04
CA ASP A 96 11.90 10.69 -19.28
C ASP A 96 12.95 11.79 -19.50
N GLY A 97 14.05 11.42 -20.15
CA GLY A 97 15.22 12.27 -20.36
C GLY A 97 16.19 12.29 -19.17
N GLU A 98 16.96 13.37 -19.05
CA GLU A 98 18.00 13.49 -18.01
C GLU A 98 17.40 13.54 -16.60
N PRO A 99 17.89 12.74 -15.64
CA PRO A 99 17.44 12.80 -14.26
C PRO A 99 17.55 14.20 -13.67
N ASN A 100 16.53 14.64 -12.94
CA ASN A 100 16.55 15.94 -12.27
C ASN A 100 16.24 15.82 -10.76
N GLU A 101 16.57 16.86 -10.00
CA GLU A 101 16.41 16.89 -8.55
C GLU A 101 14.95 16.78 -8.09
N LYS A 102 14.01 17.27 -8.90
CA LYS A 102 12.57 17.21 -8.60
C LYS A 102 11.98 15.82 -8.85
N ARG A 103 12.66 15.00 -9.65
CA ARG A 103 12.23 13.67 -10.08
C ARG A 103 10.86 13.67 -10.75
N ASP A 104 10.45 14.80 -11.32
CA ASP A 104 9.16 14.97 -12.00
C ASP A 104 9.12 14.26 -13.36
N ASN A 105 10.28 13.86 -13.89
CA ASN A 105 10.43 13.01 -15.06
C ASN A 105 10.73 11.54 -14.72
N LEU A 106 10.65 11.12 -13.45
CA LEU A 106 10.76 9.71 -13.08
C LEU A 106 9.38 9.04 -13.11
N SER A 107 9.18 8.07 -14.00
CA SER A 107 7.94 7.30 -14.09
C SER A 107 8.18 5.84 -13.71
N CYS A 108 7.42 5.33 -12.74
CA CYS A 108 7.43 3.93 -12.34
C CYS A 108 6.16 3.25 -12.84
N LYS A 109 6.26 2.31 -13.79
CA LYS A 109 5.09 1.78 -14.53
C LYS A 109 3.92 1.40 -13.63
N ILE A 110 4.19 0.68 -12.53
CA ILE A 110 3.13 0.25 -11.59
C ILE A 110 2.53 1.47 -10.87
N ASN A 111 3.35 2.30 -10.24
CA ASN A 111 2.87 3.42 -9.44
C ASN A 111 2.16 4.49 -10.30
N THR A 112 2.66 4.74 -11.51
CA THR A 112 2.02 5.60 -12.51
C THR A 112 0.65 5.05 -12.89
N ALA A 113 0.53 3.74 -13.16
CA ALA A 113 -0.75 3.12 -13.48
C ALA A 113 -1.74 3.20 -12.31
N LEU A 114 -1.26 3.13 -11.08
CA LEU A 114 -2.07 3.26 -9.86
C LEU A 114 -2.36 4.72 -9.47
N ASN A 115 -1.71 5.68 -10.11
CA ASN A 115 -1.76 7.11 -9.80
C ASN A 115 -1.44 7.39 -8.32
N ILE A 116 -0.26 6.95 -7.88
CA ILE A 116 0.26 7.11 -6.49
C ILE A 116 1.69 7.67 -6.48
N GLY A 117 2.03 8.53 -7.44
CA GLY A 117 3.39 9.08 -7.60
C GLY A 117 4.42 8.08 -8.12
N TYR A 118 5.72 8.35 -7.90
CA TYR A 118 6.82 7.41 -8.20
C TYR A 118 7.20 6.57 -6.96
N GLN A 119 7.96 5.49 -7.16
CA GLN A 119 8.36 4.56 -6.10
C GLN A 119 9.06 5.29 -4.94
N CYS A 120 8.58 5.04 -3.72
CA CYS A 120 9.03 5.67 -2.48
C CYS A 120 8.96 7.22 -2.42
N SER A 121 8.20 7.88 -3.31
CA SER A 121 7.87 9.31 -3.15
C SER A 121 7.00 9.56 -1.91
N GLU A 122 6.92 10.80 -1.42
CA GLU A 122 6.03 11.12 -0.29
C GLU A 122 4.56 10.94 -0.67
N GLU A 123 4.16 11.17 -1.93
CA GLU A 123 2.80 10.85 -2.40
C GLU A 123 2.52 9.34 -2.25
N HIS A 124 3.44 8.50 -2.72
CA HIS A 124 3.36 7.06 -2.60
C HIS A 124 3.31 6.60 -1.13
N LEU A 125 4.27 7.05 -0.33
CA LEU A 125 4.39 6.62 1.07
C LEU A 125 3.25 7.14 1.94
N SER A 126 2.80 8.37 1.76
CA SER A 126 1.65 8.91 2.49
C SER A 126 0.36 8.16 2.16
N PHE A 127 0.16 7.80 0.89
CA PHE A 127 -0.94 6.94 0.46
C PHE A 127 -0.91 5.60 1.18
N LEU A 128 0.23 4.90 1.18
CA LEU A 128 0.35 3.60 1.85
C LEU A 128 0.23 3.71 3.38
N ARG A 129 0.90 4.68 4.02
CA ARG A 129 0.82 4.89 5.48
C ARG A 129 -0.61 5.11 5.96
N LYS A 130 -1.47 5.76 5.16
CA LYS A 130 -2.90 5.91 5.48
C LYS A 130 -3.61 4.56 5.58
N TRP A 131 -3.32 3.64 4.66
CA TRP A 131 -3.95 2.33 4.62
C TRP A 131 -3.38 1.34 5.64
N PHE A 132 -2.09 1.44 5.97
CA PHE A 132 -1.43 0.55 6.94
C PHE A 132 -1.26 1.20 8.33
N LYS A 133 -2.00 2.28 8.63
CA LYS A 133 -1.84 3.10 9.85
C LYS A 133 -1.90 2.31 11.17
N ASN A 134 -2.58 1.16 11.19
CA ASN A 134 -2.71 0.29 12.36
C ASN A 134 -1.80 -0.95 12.30
N ASP A 135 -1.03 -1.15 11.23
CA ASP A 135 -0.13 -2.27 11.03
C ASP A 135 1.33 -1.82 11.18
N LYS A 136 1.77 -1.66 12.43
CA LYS A 136 3.10 -1.11 12.77
C LYS A 136 4.25 -1.82 12.06
N LYS A 137 4.17 -3.15 11.93
CA LYS A 137 5.20 -3.96 11.25
C LYS A 137 5.37 -3.52 9.80
N GLN A 138 4.26 -3.27 9.09
CA GLN A 138 4.34 -2.85 7.69
C GLN A 138 4.71 -1.38 7.54
N LEU A 139 4.35 -0.52 8.51
CA LEU A 139 4.83 0.86 8.55
C LEU A 139 6.35 0.94 8.73
N GLU A 140 6.92 0.09 9.60
CA GLU A 140 8.37 -0.04 9.78
C GLU A 140 9.03 -0.52 8.47
N ARG A 141 8.46 -1.56 7.84
CA ARG A 141 8.96 -2.04 6.53
C ARG A 141 8.93 -0.96 5.44
N LEU A 142 7.88 -0.12 5.41
CA LEU A 142 7.79 1.00 4.47
C LEU A 142 8.80 2.12 4.73
N ALA A 143 9.35 2.23 5.95
CA ALA A 143 10.39 3.21 6.25
C ALA A 143 11.69 2.92 5.50
N ASP A 144 11.94 1.64 5.16
CA ASP A 144 13.11 1.19 4.40
C ASP A 144 12.89 1.22 2.87
N CYS A 145 11.77 1.79 2.40
CA CYS A 145 11.47 1.90 0.97
C CYS A 145 12.58 2.70 0.27
N SER A 146 13.27 2.04 -0.65
CA SER A 146 14.33 2.65 -1.46
C SER A 146 14.00 2.51 -2.94
N ALA A 147 14.04 3.62 -3.68
CA ALA A 147 13.90 3.57 -5.13
C ALA A 147 15.18 2.96 -5.73
N VAL A 148 15.06 1.77 -6.35
CA VAL A 148 16.18 1.12 -7.03
C VAL A 148 16.21 1.61 -8.47
N PRO A 149 17.24 2.36 -8.91
CA PRO A 149 17.32 2.82 -10.29
C PRO A 149 17.58 1.66 -11.24
N PHE A 150 17.16 1.79 -12.50
CA PHE A 150 17.43 0.79 -13.54
C PHE A 150 18.93 0.50 -13.75
N THR A 151 19.83 1.43 -13.39
CA THR A 151 21.28 1.24 -13.48
C THR A 151 21.88 0.45 -12.32
N ALA A 152 21.07 -0.03 -11.37
CA ALA A 152 21.56 -0.80 -10.22
C ALA A 152 22.18 -2.15 -10.64
N SER A 153 23.25 -2.54 -9.96
CA SER A 153 24.00 -3.80 -10.21
C SER A 153 23.25 -5.07 -9.80
N SER A 154 22.19 -4.91 -9.01
CA SER A 154 21.19 -5.92 -8.71
C SER A 154 19.82 -5.34 -8.97
N GLN A 155 19.00 -6.07 -9.69
CA GLN A 155 17.63 -5.69 -10.01
C GLN A 155 16.69 -6.81 -9.63
N VAL A 156 15.49 -6.44 -9.18
CA VAL A 156 14.39 -7.38 -8.97
C VAL A 156 13.18 -6.80 -9.67
N THR A 157 12.59 -7.57 -10.57
CA THR A 157 11.43 -7.18 -11.39
C THR A 157 10.33 -8.22 -11.28
N PHE A 158 9.12 -7.87 -11.69
CA PHE A 158 8.00 -8.80 -11.76
C PHE A 158 7.93 -9.52 -13.11
N ASP A 159 7.61 -10.81 -13.05
CA ASP A 159 7.16 -11.60 -14.21
C ASP A 159 5.65 -11.49 -14.41
N TYR A 160 4.90 -11.60 -13.31
CA TYR A 160 3.46 -11.39 -13.29
C TYR A 160 3.00 -10.93 -11.92
N ILE A 161 1.82 -10.32 -11.90
CA ILE A 161 1.06 -10.04 -10.67
C ILE A 161 -0.41 -10.37 -10.92
N ASN A 162 -0.98 -11.21 -10.04
CA ASN A 162 -2.40 -11.50 -9.99
C ASN A 162 -3.01 -10.89 -8.72
N VAL A 163 -4.19 -10.30 -8.86
CA VAL A 163 -4.98 -9.75 -7.76
C VAL A 163 -6.26 -10.56 -7.63
N VAL A 164 -6.52 -11.10 -6.44
CA VAL A 164 -7.75 -11.81 -6.12
C VAL A 164 -8.39 -11.16 -4.90
N THR A 165 -9.61 -10.68 -5.07
CA THR A 165 -10.39 -10.09 -3.98
C THR A 165 -11.58 -11.00 -3.69
N LYS A 166 -11.79 -11.34 -2.41
CA LYS A 166 -12.93 -12.13 -1.94
C LYS A 166 -13.36 -11.64 -0.56
N GLY A 167 -14.58 -11.12 -0.45
CA GLY A 167 -15.06 -10.53 0.81
C GLY A 167 -14.15 -9.39 1.27
N ASP A 168 -13.62 -9.47 2.49
CA ASP A 168 -12.70 -8.48 3.05
C ASP A 168 -11.22 -8.75 2.73
N THR A 169 -10.93 -9.80 1.96
CA THR A 169 -9.57 -10.29 1.72
C THR A 169 -9.11 -9.92 0.32
N ILE A 170 -7.88 -9.40 0.23
CA ILE A 170 -7.17 -9.13 -1.02
C ILE A 170 -5.91 -9.98 -1.03
N LYS A 171 -5.74 -10.78 -2.07
CA LYS A 171 -4.53 -11.57 -2.29
C LYS A 171 -3.78 -11.03 -3.49
N ILE A 172 -2.48 -10.84 -3.31
CA ILE A 172 -1.55 -10.48 -4.38
C ILE A 172 -0.60 -11.66 -4.56
N SER A 173 -0.70 -12.34 -5.69
CA SER A 173 0.19 -13.46 -6.03
C SER A 173 1.07 -13.05 -7.20
N PHE A 174 2.38 -13.15 -7.05
CA PHE A 174 3.33 -12.69 -8.07
C PHE A 174 4.51 -13.66 -8.22
N LYS A 175 5.22 -13.50 -9.34
CA LYS A 175 6.56 -14.05 -9.54
C LYS A 175 7.52 -12.89 -9.70
N ALA A 176 8.61 -12.92 -8.96
CA ALA A 176 9.70 -11.95 -9.07
C ALA A 176 10.95 -12.63 -9.62
N VAL A 177 11.72 -11.90 -10.40
CA VAL A 177 12.99 -12.32 -10.96
C VAL A 177 14.05 -11.34 -10.51
N GLY A 178 15.04 -11.86 -9.80
CA GLY A 178 16.24 -11.13 -9.39
C GLY A 178 17.38 -11.42 -10.35
N ALA A 179 18.15 -10.40 -10.71
CA ALA A 179 19.39 -10.57 -11.46
C ALA A 179 20.50 -9.73 -10.82
N SER A 180 21.67 -10.33 -10.62
CA SER A 180 22.87 -9.60 -10.19
C SER A 180 23.91 -9.63 -11.29
N MET A 181 24.18 -8.46 -11.87
CA MET A 181 25.20 -8.30 -12.91
C MET A 181 26.61 -8.58 -12.37
N ARG A 182 26.83 -8.34 -11.07
CA ARG A 182 28.12 -8.58 -10.40
C ARG A 182 28.46 -10.06 -10.30
N THR A 183 27.49 -10.91 -10.00
CA THR A 183 27.71 -12.36 -9.81
C THR A 183 27.27 -13.19 -11.01
N GLN A 184 26.63 -12.58 -12.01
CA GLN A 184 26.01 -13.25 -13.17
C GLN A 184 25.01 -14.33 -12.74
N LYS A 185 24.32 -14.11 -11.62
CA LYS A 185 23.30 -15.02 -11.10
C LYS A 185 21.93 -14.39 -11.26
N SER A 186 20.97 -15.21 -11.68
CA SER A 186 19.54 -14.93 -11.58
C SER A 186 18.92 -15.80 -10.49
N SER A 187 17.90 -15.27 -9.84
CA SER A 187 17.01 -16.00 -8.96
C SER A 187 15.58 -15.68 -9.35
N SER A 188 14.67 -16.57 -8.99
CA SER A 188 13.25 -16.30 -9.13
C SER A 188 12.49 -16.97 -8.01
N TYR A 189 11.42 -16.30 -7.58
CA TYR A 189 10.54 -16.81 -6.55
C TYR A 189 9.11 -16.41 -6.85
N LYS A 190 8.18 -17.18 -6.29
CA LYS A 190 6.76 -16.85 -6.24
C LYS A 190 6.41 -16.45 -4.83
N GLU A 191 5.56 -15.45 -4.69
CA GLU A 191 5.05 -15.03 -3.39
C GLU A 191 3.54 -14.77 -3.46
N GLU A 192 2.84 -15.13 -2.40
CA GLU A 192 1.44 -14.77 -2.17
C GLU A 192 1.32 -13.97 -0.87
N ASP A 193 0.91 -12.71 -1.01
CA ASP A 193 0.58 -11.81 0.08
C ASP A 193 -0.93 -11.75 0.28
N THR A 194 -1.38 -11.94 1.52
CA THR A 194 -2.79 -11.87 1.92
C THR A 194 -3.04 -10.69 2.84
N PHE A 195 -3.80 -9.71 2.35
CA PHE A 195 -4.24 -8.53 3.07
C PHE A 195 -5.70 -8.67 3.49
N VAL A 196 -6.04 -8.13 4.66
CA VAL A 196 -7.44 -8.03 5.11
C VAL A 196 -7.81 -6.59 5.38
N LEU A 197 -8.92 -6.17 4.78
CA LEU A 197 -9.56 -4.88 4.99
C LEU A 197 -10.34 -4.89 6.31
N LYS A 198 -9.93 -4.03 7.24
CA LYS A 198 -10.60 -3.79 8.51
C LYS A 198 -11.07 -2.34 8.54
N LYS A 199 -12.35 -2.13 8.17
CA LYS A 199 -12.98 -0.81 7.99
C LYS A 199 -12.25 0.03 6.93
N ASP A 200 -11.26 0.81 7.33
CA ASP A 200 -10.52 1.79 6.52
C ASP A 200 -9.00 1.55 6.58
N ASN A 201 -8.59 0.34 6.98
CA ASN A 201 -7.19 -0.04 7.13
C ASN A 201 -6.94 -1.45 6.57
N LEU A 202 -5.76 -1.66 6.00
CA LEU A 202 -5.24 -2.96 5.60
C LEU A 202 -4.27 -3.51 6.64
N VAL A 203 -4.34 -4.83 6.83
CA VAL A 203 -3.36 -5.59 7.61
C VAL A 203 -2.82 -6.70 6.73
N LEU A 204 -1.49 -6.82 6.64
CA LEU A 204 -0.85 -7.95 5.97
C LEU A 204 -0.85 -9.15 6.93
N LEU A 205 -1.66 -10.17 6.63
CA LEU A 205 -1.80 -11.35 7.49
C LEU A 205 -0.72 -12.39 7.24
N LYS A 206 -0.36 -12.60 5.97
CA LYS A 206 0.51 -13.70 5.57
C LYS A 206 1.23 -13.36 4.26
N SER A 207 2.51 -13.69 4.23
CA SER A 207 3.35 -13.72 3.03
C SER A 207 3.91 -15.13 2.92
N ASN A 208 3.69 -15.79 1.78
CA ASN A 208 4.26 -17.11 1.51
C ASN A 208 5.17 -17.03 0.30
N GLU A 209 6.47 -17.07 0.53
CA GLU A 209 7.47 -17.16 -0.52
C GLU A 209 7.81 -18.62 -0.81
N SER A 210 8.04 -18.93 -2.08
CA SER A 210 8.59 -20.21 -2.54
C SER A 210 9.53 -19.97 -3.70
N GLU A 211 10.70 -20.63 -3.69
CA GLU A 211 11.59 -20.67 -4.85
C GLU A 211 10.81 -21.18 -6.08
N SER A 212 11.07 -20.58 -7.24
CA SER A 212 10.55 -21.11 -8.50
C SER A 212 11.64 -21.85 -9.25
N GLU A 213 11.35 -23.11 -9.57
CA GLU A 213 12.12 -23.97 -10.49
C GLU A 213 12.23 -23.35 -11.89
#